data_AF-A0A7L5HJX0-F1
#
_entry.id   AF-A0A7L5HJX0-F1
#
_cell.length_a   1.000
_cell.length_b   1.000
_cell.length_c   1.000
_cell.angle_alpha   90.00
_cell.angle_beta   90.00
_cell.angle_gamma   90.00
#
_symmetry.space_group_name_H-M   'P 1'
#
loop_
_entity.id
_entity.type
_entity.pdbx_description
1 polymer ?
#
loop_
_entity_poly.entity_id
_entity_poly.type
_entity_poly.pdbx_seq_one_letter_code
_entity_poly.pdbx_strand_id
1 'polypeptide(L)'
;MATIYDKKGNIIIEKTEFNSNELLDFCRKQKISLRDANFKEQNLVGLDFNSLDLIGADFTDAILQYCNFQSSIISNANFTTAVLKNAYMQDVIANETNFKNCSLQNIISISARFVNCDFSGADLRENNFLKTKILNPVFKNTLISNTIGDMKNICSLQVEKFFISFNSQDIAIGCKQESISWWKNVKNEELNDGREDYTQVWNAYKDILFKIIDIKKGVKI
;
A
#
# COMPACT_ATOMS: atom_id res chain seq x y z
N MET A 1 -15.75 -22.17 28.06
CA MET A 1 -15.76 -21.07 27.08
C MET A 1 -14.74 -20.05 27.57
N ALA A 2 -13.54 -20.06 27.01
CA ALA A 2 -12.61 -18.96 27.24
C ALA A 2 -13.11 -17.79 26.38
N THR A 3 -13.56 -16.74 27.05
CA THR A 3 -14.13 -15.54 26.42
C THR A 3 -12.96 -14.65 26.01
N ILE A 4 -12.62 -14.68 24.72
CA ILE A 4 -11.50 -13.98 24.07
C ILE A 4 -11.87 -12.52 23.81
N TYR A 5 -12.68 -11.90 24.66
CA TYR A 5 -13.27 -10.59 24.38
C TYR A 5 -12.75 -9.53 25.36
N ASP A 6 -12.33 -8.37 24.85
CA ASP A 6 -12.03 -7.21 25.69
C ASP A 6 -13.31 -6.67 26.35
N LYS A 7 -13.17 -5.64 27.20
CA LYS A 7 -14.31 -4.98 27.87
C LYS A 7 -15.33 -4.38 26.90
N LYS A 8 -14.99 -4.24 25.62
CA LYS A 8 -15.84 -3.73 24.55
C LYS A 8 -16.43 -4.83 23.67
N GLY A 9 -16.10 -6.11 23.93
CA GLY A 9 -16.57 -7.23 23.12
C GLY A 9 -15.74 -7.52 21.88
N ASN A 10 -14.50 -7.00 21.80
CA ASN A 10 -13.58 -7.24 20.67
C ASN A 10 -12.72 -8.47 20.90
N ILE A 11 -12.45 -9.25 19.85
CA ILE A 11 -11.59 -10.43 19.96
C ILE A 11 -10.14 -10.00 20.20
N ILE A 12 -9.49 -10.48 21.26
CA ILE A 12 -8.05 -10.23 21.54
C ILE A 12 -7.25 -11.52 21.44
N ILE A 13 -6.16 -11.54 20.67
CA ILE A 13 -5.19 -12.64 20.75
C ILE A 13 -4.32 -12.44 21.99
N GLU A 14 -4.81 -12.83 23.17
CA GLU A 14 -3.96 -13.02 24.34
C GLU A 14 -3.56 -14.49 24.46
N LYS A 15 -2.70 -14.86 25.42
CA LYS A 15 -2.32 -16.25 25.69
C LYS A 15 -3.56 -17.11 26.02
N THR A 16 -4.27 -17.55 24.99
CA THR A 16 -5.41 -18.46 25.08
C THR A 16 -4.92 -19.91 25.15
N GLU A 17 -5.83 -20.85 25.43
CA GLU A 17 -5.55 -22.28 25.28
C GLU A 17 -5.20 -22.65 23.83
N PHE A 18 -5.70 -21.86 22.87
CA PHE A 18 -5.37 -21.98 21.46
C PHE A 18 -4.09 -21.20 21.14
N ASN A 19 -3.27 -21.77 20.26
CA ASN A 19 -2.31 -20.94 19.53
C ASN A 19 -3.03 -20.11 18.45
N SER A 20 -2.36 -19.10 17.89
CA SER A 20 -2.99 -18.16 16.96
C SER A 20 -3.57 -18.83 15.70
N ASN A 21 -2.98 -19.92 15.20
CA ASN A 21 -3.55 -20.65 14.05
C ASN A 21 -4.82 -21.40 14.45
N GLU A 22 -4.81 -22.09 15.59
CA GLU A 22 -5.98 -22.80 16.10
C GLU A 22 -7.16 -21.85 16.37
N LEU A 23 -6.87 -20.65 16.87
CA LEU A 23 -7.88 -19.60 17.04
C LEU A 23 -8.50 -19.21 15.70
N LEU A 24 -7.69 -18.94 14.67
CA LEU A 24 -8.20 -18.56 13.35
C LEU A 24 -8.99 -19.70 12.70
N ASP A 25 -8.52 -20.94 12.82
CA ASP A 25 -9.24 -22.14 12.40
C ASP A 25 -10.58 -22.29 13.10
N PHE A 26 -10.62 -22.07 14.41
CA PHE A 26 -11.83 -22.07 15.20
C PHE A 26 -12.80 -20.97 14.74
N CYS A 27 -12.31 -19.73 14.57
CA CYS A 27 -13.10 -18.62 14.07
C CYS A 27 -13.68 -18.92 12.69
N ARG A 28 -12.91 -19.52 11.77
CA ARG A 28 -13.41 -19.94 10.45
C ARG A 28 -14.50 -21.00 10.57
N LYS A 29 -14.26 -22.08 11.32
CA LYS A 29 -15.22 -23.19 11.49
C LYS A 29 -16.53 -22.74 12.13
N GLN A 30 -16.45 -21.82 13.08
CA GLN A 30 -17.60 -21.29 13.81
C GLN A 30 -18.21 -20.03 13.17
N LYS A 31 -17.64 -19.54 12.05
CA LYS A 31 -18.03 -18.29 11.38
C LYS A 31 -18.05 -17.09 12.33
N ILE A 32 -17.09 -17.04 13.24
CA ILE A 32 -16.91 -15.93 14.16
C ILE A 32 -16.35 -14.74 13.39
N SER A 33 -17.05 -13.61 13.47
CA SER A 33 -16.59 -12.32 12.95
C SER A 33 -15.37 -11.84 13.74
N LEU A 34 -14.30 -11.47 13.05
CA LEU A 34 -13.12 -10.81 13.62
C LEU A 34 -13.16 -9.29 13.39
N ARG A 35 -14.35 -8.73 13.14
CA ARG A 35 -14.55 -7.29 13.10
C ARG A 35 -14.13 -6.64 14.42
N ASP A 36 -13.49 -5.49 14.30
CA ASP A 36 -12.98 -4.68 15.41
C ASP A 36 -12.03 -5.44 16.35
N ALA A 37 -11.52 -6.61 15.92
CA ALA A 37 -10.59 -7.41 16.71
C ALA A 37 -9.29 -6.66 16.96
N ASN A 38 -8.72 -6.86 18.14
CA ASN A 38 -7.50 -6.23 18.58
C ASN A 38 -6.31 -7.18 18.42
N PHE A 39 -5.46 -6.86 17.45
CA PHE A 39 -4.22 -7.54 17.13
C PHE A 39 -3.00 -6.62 17.34
N LYS A 40 -3.17 -5.53 18.10
CA LYS A 40 -2.13 -4.55 18.35
C LYS A 40 -0.90 -5.20 18.99
N GLU A 41 0.28 -4.85 18.47
CA GLU A 41 1.59 -5.29 18.95
C GLU A 41 1.80 -6.82 18.93
N GLN A 42 0.95 -7.57 18.23
CA GLN A 42 1.05 -9.03 18.18
C GLN A 42 2.09 -9.51 17.16
N ASN A 43 2.78 -10.60 17.49
CA ASN A 43 3.56 -11.36 16.53
C ASN A 43 2.68 -12.41 15.86
N LEU A 44 2.39 -12.21 14.58
CA LEU A 44 1.42 -12.96 13.80
C LEU A 44 2.07 -13.54 12.53
N VAL A 45 3.40 -13.64 12.50
CA VAL A 45 4.16 -14.09 11.32
C VAL A 45 3.61 -15.40 10.77
N GLY A 46 3.32 -15.41 9.46
CA GLY A 46 2.88 -16.60 8.72
C GLY A 46 1.45 -17.07 9.01
N LEU A 47 0.67 -16.34 9.83
CA LEU A 47 -0.72 -16.73 10.10
C LEU A 47 -1.61 -16.60 8.87
N ASP A 48 -2.61 -17.48 8.82
CA ASP A 48 -3.59 -17.53 7.74
C ASP A 48 -4.86 -16.73 8.09
N PHE A 49 -5.01 -15.55 7.51
CA PHE A 49 -6.21 -14.70 7.59
C PHE A 49 -7.14 -14.86 6.36
N ASN A 50 -6.94 -15.90 5.55
CA ASN A 50 -7.70 -16.10 4.31
C ASN A 50 -9.21 -16.09 4.55
N SER A 51 -9.92 -15.32 3.72
CA SER A 51 -11.38 -15.24 3.68
C SER A 51 -12.04 -14.76 5.00
N LEU A 52 -11.28 -14.12 5.89
CA LEU A 52 -11.81 -13.56 7.14
C LEU A 52 -12.41 -12.17 6.95
N ASP A 53 -13.45 -11.88 7.73
CA ASP A 53 -14.01 -10.54 7.91
C ASP A 53 -13.28 -9.86 9.07
N LEU A 54 -12.41 -8.91 8.72
CA LEU A 54 -11.52 -8.16 9.60
C LEU A 54 -11.85 -6.65 9.54
N ILE A 55 -13.11 -6.30 9.23
CA ILE A 55 -13.50 -4.90 9.14
C ILE A 55 -13.25 -4.21 10.49
N GLY A 56 -12.54 -3.08 10.46
CA GLY A 56 -12.23 -2.31 11.68
C GLY A 56 -11.17 -2.90 12.60
N ALA A 57 -10.58 -4.06 12.24
CA ALA A 57 -9.56 -4.70 13.08
C ALA A 57 -8.31 -3.80 13.26
N ASP A 58 -7.73 -3.83 14.46
CA ASP A 58 -6.54 -3.06 14.80
C ASP A 58 -5.30 -3.94 14.79
N PHE A 59 -4.44 -3.74 13.79
CA PHE A 59 -3.13 -4.37 13.62
C PHE A 59 -1.98 -3.39 13.89
N THR A 60 -2.21 -2.31 14.63
CA THR A 60 -1.17 -1.32 14.93
C THR A 60 0.06 -1.98 15.55
N ASP A 61 1.26 -1.67 15.04
CA ASP A 61 2.53 -2.25 15.49
C ASP A 61 2.64 -3.80 15.38
N ALA A 62 1.74 -4.48 14.67
CA ALA A 62 1.77 -5.93 14.52
C ALA A 62 2.85 -6.42 13.54
N ILE A 63 3.40 -7.62 13.78
CA ILE A 63 4.34 -8.29 12.88
C ILE A 63 3.58 -9.33 12.06
N LEU A 64 3.39 -9.05 10.77
CA LEU A 64 2.51 -9.76 9.83
C LEU A 64 3.28 -10.30 8.61
N GLN A 65 4.58 -10.53 8.75
CA GLN A 65 5.41 -11.02 7.65
C GLN A 65 4.91 -12.39 7.19
N TYR A 66 4.83 -12.58 5.88
CA TYR A 66 4.36 -13.84 5.27
C TYR A 66 2.91 -14.24 5.61
N CYS A 67 2.11 -13.36 6.21
CA CYS A 67 0.70 -13.65 6.49
C CYS A 67 -0.10 -13.81 5.19
N ASN A 68 -1.12 -14.66 5.26
CA ASN A 68 -2.05 -14.86 4.17
C ASN A 68 -3.35 -14.10 4.41
N PHE A 69 -3.55 -12.97 3.74
CA PHE A 69 -4.80 -12.20 3.76
C PHE A 69 -5.68 -12.47 2.54
N GLN A 70 -5.40 -13.49 1.73
CA GLN A 70 -6.14 -13.74 0.48
C GLN A 70 -7.66 -13.72 0.69
N SER A 71 -8.39 -13.03 -0.20
CA SER A 71 -9.85 -12.92 -0.17
C SER A 71 -10.45 -12.37 1.13
N SER A 72 -9.66 -11.77 2.02
CA SER A 72 -10.14 -11.16 3.27
C SER A 72 -10.73 -9.76 3.03
N ILE A 73 -11.59 -9.34 3.95
CA ILE A 73 -12.14 -7.97 3.98
C ILE A 73 -11.48 -7.23 5.14
N ILE A 74 -10.62 -6.26 4.83
CA ILE A 74 -9.87 -5.46 5.81
C ILE A 74 -10.29 -3.99 5.78
N SER A 75 -11.53 -3.72 5.36
CA SER A 75 -12.02 -2.34 5.26
C SER A 75 -12.08 -1.68 6.64
N ASN A 76 -11.71 -0.40 6.73
CA ASN A 76 -11.56 0.35 7.99
C ASN A 76 -10.53 -0.21 8.99
N ALA A 77 -9.76 -1.24 8.63
CA ALA A 77 -8.73 -1.77 9.50
C ALA A 77 -7.55 -0.79 9.65
N ASN A 78 -6.82 -0.92 10.75
CA ASN A 78 -5.67 -0.07 11.06
C ASN A 78 -4.38 -0.90 11.08
N PHE A 79 -3.50 -0.67 10.10
CA PHE A 79 -2.16 -1.27 9.99
C PHE A 79 -1.06 -0.26 10.25
N THR A 80 -1.34 0.81 11.02
CA THR A 80 -0.32 1.82 11.35
C THR A 80 0.91 1.11 11.90
N THR A 81 2.10 1.45 11.37
CA THR A 81 3.41 0.91 11.78
C THR A 81 3.58 -0.61 11.72
N ALA A 82 2.61 -1.34 11.15
CA ALA A 82 2.66 -2.79 11.02
C ALA A 82 3.70 -3.26 9.98
N VAL A 83 4.18 -4.50 10.12
CA VAL A 83 5.17 -5.10 9.21
C VAL A 83 4.54 -6.23 8.39
N LEU A 84 4.15 -5.95 7.15
CA LEU A 84 3.48 -6.87 6.21
C LEU A 84 4.39 -7.33 5.05
N LYS A 85 5.71 -7.37 5.26
CA LYS A 85 6.66 -7.82 4.21
C LYS A 85 6.28 -9.21 3.69
N ASN A 86 6.25 -9.35 2.37
CA ASN A 86 5.92 -10.61 1.70
C ASN A 86 4.53 -11.19 2.04
N ALA A 87 3.58 -10.34 2.46
CA ALA A 87 2.21 -10.79 2.72
C ALA A 87 1.45 -11.11 1.42
N TYR A 88 0.57 -12.10 1.49
CA TYR A 88 -0.34 -12.48 0.41
C TYR A 88 -1.64 -11.70 0.57
N MET A 89 -1.96 -10.81 -0.37
CA MET A 89 -3.12 -9.92 -0.33
C MET A 89 -3.98 -10.03 -1.59
N GLN A 90 -3.95 -11.18 -2.27
CA GLN A 90 -4.74 -11.41 -3.48
C GLN A 90 -6.23 -11.33 -3.16
N ASP A 91 -7.01 -10.71 -4.06
CA ASP A 91 -8.46 -10.56 -3.91
C ASP A 91 -8.92 -9.85 -2.61
N VAL A 92 -8.01 -9.17 -1.91
CA VAL A 92 -8.35 -8.42 -0.68
C VAL A 92 -9.24 -7.22 -0.99
N ILE A 93 -10.20 -6.94 -0.09
CA ILE A 93 -11.01 -5.73 -0.11
C ILE A 93 -10.59 -4.81 1.05
N ALA A 94 -9.82 -3.77 0.71
CA ALA A 94 -9.29 -2.76 1.62
C ALA A 94 -9.90 -1.39 1.29
N ASN A 95 -11.07 -1.08 1.86
CA ASN A 95 -11.68 0.24 1.74
C ASN A 95 -11.39 1.05 3.00
N GLU A 96 -10.94 2.29 2.87
CA GLU A 96 -10.72 3.19 4.01
C GLU A 96 -9.74 2.61 5.06
N THR A 97 -8.84 1.75 4.60
CA THR A 97 -7.84 1.09 5.44
C THR A 97 -6.64 2.01 5.66
N ASN A 98 -6.16 2.07 6.90
CA ASN A 98 -5.00 2.89 7.27
C ASN A 98 -3.72 2.04 7.20
N PHE A 99 -2.79 2.41 6.33
CA PHE A 99 -1.47 1.79 6.15
C PHE A 99 -0.32 2.77 6.48
N LYS A 100 -0.56 3.76 7.35
CA LYS A 100 0.47 4.76 7.70
C LYS A 100 1.73 4.12 8.27
N ASN A 101 2.89 4.54 7.79
CA ASN A 101 4.21 4.10 8.28
C ASN A 101 4.42 2.57 8.27
N CYS A 102 3.59 1.81 7.57
CA CYS A 102 3.70 0.36 7.54
C CYS A 102 4.75 -0.10 6.51
N SER A 103 5.19 -1.35 6.64
CA SER A 103 6.09 -2.01 5.68
C SER A 103 5.29 -2.98 4.82
N LEU A 104 5.13 -2.68 3.53
CA LEU A 104 4.37 -3.46 2.54
C LEU A 104 5.25 -3.86 1.35
N GLN A 105 6.53 -4.14 1.58
CA GLN A 105 7.45 -4.51 0.51
C GLN A 105 7.14 -5.92 -0.01
N ASN A 106 7.18 -6.08 -1.34
CA ASN A 106 7.00 -7.36 -2.03
C ASN A 106 5.71 -8.12 -1.65
N ILE A 107 4.58 -7.41 -1.51
CA ILE A 107 3.28 -8.03 -1.32
C ILE A 107 2.73 -8.58 -2.64
N ILE A 108 1.89 -9.61 -2.55
CA ILE A 108 1.19 -10.16 -3.72
C ILE A 108 -0.26 -9.69 -3.69
N SER A 109 -0.61 -8.74 -4.54
CA SER A 109 -1.91 -8.04 -4.51
C SER A 109 -2.73 -8.21 -5.79
N ILE A 110 -2.57 -9.34 -6.49
CA ILE A 110 -3.32 -9.63 -7.72
C ILE A 110 -4.83 -9.57 -7.42
N SER A 111 -5.58 -8.83 -8.23
CA SER A 111 -7.03 -8.60 -8.08
C SER A 111 -7.45 -7.93 -6.76
N ALA A 112 -6.49 -7.47 -5.95
CA ALA A 112 -6.78 -6.76 -4.72
C ALA A 112 -7.33 -5.37 -5.01
N ARG A 113 -8.10 -4.84 -4.06
CA ARG A 113 -8.74 -3.53 -4.13
C ARG A 113 -8.37 -2.70 -2.90
N PHE A 114 -7.63 -1.61 -3.13
CA PHE A 114 -7.31 -0.57 -2.16
C PHE A 114 -8.04 0.72 -2.55
N VAL A 115 -9.08 1.10 -1.81
CA VAL A 115 -9.88 2.30 -2.10
C VAL A 115 -9.91 3.24 -0.90
N ASN A 116 -9.65 4.52 -1.13
CA ASN A 116 -9.58 5.53 -0.06
C ASN A 116 -8.58 5.16 1.05
N CYS A 117 -7.51 4.44 0.71
CA CYS A 117 -6.50 3.98 1.66
C CYS A 117 -5.42 5.05 1.89
N ASP A 118 -4.90 5.10 3.10
CA ASP A 118 -3.81 6.01 3.46
C ASP A 118 -2.49 5.24 3.60
N PHE A 119 -1.55 5.45 2.68
CA PHE A 119 -0.22 4.85 2.68
C PHE A 119 0.87 5.84 3.12
N SER A 120 0.52 6.92 3.82
CA SER A 120 1.48 7.95 4.17
C SER A 120 2.63 7.40 5.01
N GLY A 121 3.88 7.63 4.58
CA GLY A 121 5.08 7.09 5.24
C GLY A 121 5.29 5.58 5.03
N ALA A 122 4.41 4.89 4.32
CA ALA A 122 4.54 3.46 4.08
C ALA A 122 5.71 3.13 3.15
N ASP A 123 6.24 1.94 3.28
CA ASP A 123 7.24 1.39 2.37
C ASP A 123 6.61 0.36 1.46
N LEU A 124 6.35 0.78 0.22
CA LEU A 124 5.72 0.01 -0.84
C LEU A 124 6.73 -0.39 -1.94
N ARG A 125 8.03 -0.48 -1.64
CA ARG A 125 9.04 -0.87 -2.64
C ARG A 125 8.87 -2.30 -3.14
N GLU A 126 9.38 -2.56 -4.34
CA GLU A 126 9.43 -3.91 -4.95
C GLU A 126 8.04 -4.55 -5.18
N ASN A 127 6.98 -3.75 -5.34
CA ASN A 127 5.63 -4.27 -5.52
C ASN A 127 5.20 -4.37 -6.99
N ASN A 128 4.30 -5.32 -7.28
CA ASN A 128 3.63 -5.42 -8.57
C ASN A 128 2.12 -5.22 -8.43
N PHE A 129 1.69 -4.01 -8.76
CA PHE A 129 0.30 -3.54 -8.76
C PHE A 129 -0.37 -3.57 -10.15
N LEU A 130 0.16 -4.30 -11.15
CA LEU A 130 -0.41 -4.31 -12.51
C LEU A 130 -1.85 -4.85 -12.58
N LYS A 131 -2.23 -5.70 -11.63
CA LYS A 131 -3.58 -6.27 -11.49
C LYS A 131 -4.25 -5.83 -10.20
N THR A 132 -3.79 -4.74 -9.60
CA THR A 132 -4.29 -4.23 -8.33
C THR A 132 -5.07 -2.96 -8.56
N LYS A 133 -6.29 -2.89 -8.02
CA LYS A 133 -7.12 -1.70 -8.10
C LYS A 133 -6.78 -0.76 -6.95
N ILE A 134 -6.14 0.36 -7.25
CA ILE A 134 -5.86 1.43 -6.27
C ILE A 134 -6.66 2.67 -6.67
N LEU A 135 -7.64 3.09 -5.86
CA LEU A 135 -8.47 4.29 -6.10
C LEU A 135 -8.38 5.27 -4.93
N ASN A 136 -8.22 6.56 -5.23
CA ASN A 136 -8.08 7.63 -4.24
C ASN A 136 -7.09 7.33 -3.09
N PRO A 137 -5.86 6.88 -3.38
CA PRO A 137 -4.87 6.64 -2.35
C PRO A 137 -4.27 7.95 -1.82
N VAL A 138 -3.78 7.93 -0.58
CA VAL A 138 -2.87 8.96 -0.04
C VAL A 138 -1.45 8.41 -0.01
N PHE A 139 -0.50 9.06 -0.69
CA PHE A 139 0.90 8.62 -0.81
C PHE A 139 1.93 9.62 -0.24
N LYS A 140 1.60 10.32 0.84
CA LYS A 140 2.52 11.32 1.42
C LYS A 140 3.75 10.63 2.03
N ASN A 141 4.97 11.00 1.63
CA ASN A 141 6.21 10.39 2.13
C ASN A 141 6.29 8.86 1.95
N THR A 142 5.61 8.30 0.95
CA THR A 142 5.60 6.85 0.70
C THR A 142 6.78 6.43 -0.17
N LEU A 143 7.48 5.34 0.18
CA LEU A 143 8.57 4.78 -0.62
C LEU A 143 8.03 3.83 -1.67
N ILE A 144 8.27 4.09 -2.96
CA ILE A 144 7.73 3.30 -4.08
C ILE A 144 8.79 2.91 -5.13
N SER A 145 10.08 2.94 -4.79
CA SER A 145 11.13 2.51 -5.72
C SER A 145 10.93 1.05 -6.15
N ASN A 146 11.16 0.77 -7.44
CA ASN A 146 10.99 -0.54 -8.09
C ASN A 146 9.56 -1.10 -8.09
N THR A 147 8.56 -0.29 -7.73
CA THR A 147 7.16 -0.69 -7.79
C THR A 147 6.56 -0.41 -9.15
N ILE A 148 5.86 -1.40 -9.72
CA ILE A 148 5.19 -1.35 -11.02
C ILE A 148 3.68 -1.47 -10.83
N GLY A 149 2.83 -0.87 -11.69
CA GLY A 149 1.38 -1.03 -11.59
C GLY A 149 0.55 -0.30 -12.65
N ASP A 150 -0.74 -0.67 -12.77
CA ASP A 150 -1.69 0.03 -13.66
C ASP A 150 -2.16 1.32 -12.96
N MET A 151 -1.28 2.30 -13.03
CA MET A 151 -1.29 3.54 -12.24
C MET A 151 -2.31 4.56 -12.77
N LYS A 152 -3.61 4.23 -12.74
CA LYS A 152 -4.67 5.23 -12.91
C LYS A 152 -4.68 6.30 -11.79
N ASN A 153 -4.06 6.05 -10.63
CA ASN A 153 -4.11 6.95 -9.46
C ASN A 153 -2.79 7.15 -8.67
N ILE A 154 -1.64 6.65 -9.14
CA ILE A 154 -0.35 7.11 -8.62
C ILE A 154 0.08 8.27 -9.51
N CYS A 155 -0.26 9.48 -9.08
CA CYS A 155 0.03 10.72 -9.79
C CYS A 155 1.12 11.53 -9.08
N SER A 156 1.93 10.93 -8.21
CA SER A 156 3.03 11.62 -7.53
C SER A 156 4.11 10.65 -7.05
N LEU A 157 5.35 10.85 -7.48
CA LEU A 157 6.57 10.25 -6.95
C LEU A 157 7.22 11.31 -6.05
N GLN A 158 7.34 11.07 -4.74
CA GLN A 158 8.16 11.93 -3.90
C GLN A 158 9.63 11.49 -4.02
N VAL A 159 10.47 12.39 -4.52
CA VAL A 159 11.90 12.20 -4.69
C VAL A 159 12.61 13.26 -3.86
N GLU A 160 13.28 12.84 -2.79
CA GLU A 160 13.96 13.73 -1.85
C GLU A 160 13.03 14.85 -1.32
N LYS A 161 13.18 16.09 -1.79
CA LYS A 161 12.35 17.26 -1.46
C LYS A 161 11.23 17.55 -2.46
N PHE A 162 11.20 16.86 -3.61
CA PHE A 162 10.31 17.16 -4.73
C PHE A 162 9.16 16.16 -4.87
N PHE A 163 7.99 16.68 -5.20
CA PHE A 163 6.87 15.87 -5.70
C PHE A 163 6.91 15.88 -7.22
N ILE A 164 6.98 14.71 -7.84
CA ILE A 164 6.88 14.51 -9.29
C ILE A 164 5.50 13.96 -9.63
N SER A 165 4.58 14.79 -10.12
CA SER A 165 3.27 14.36 -10.59
C SER A 165 3.20 14.24 -12.11
N PHE A 166 2.30 13.41 -12.64
CA PHE A 166 2.08 13.33 -14.09
C PHE A 166 0.70 12.80 -14.44
N ASN A 167 0.16 13.29 -15.56
CA ASN A 167 -1.10 12.83 -16.16
C ASN A 167 -0.86 12.36 -17.61
N SER A 168 -1.90 12.23 -18.43
CA SER A 168 -1.77 11.78 -19.83
C SER A 168 -1.15 12.83 -20.78
N GLN A 169 -1.03 14.08 -20.34
CA GLN A 169 -0.58 15.23 -21.11
C GLN A 169 0.66 15.91 -20.50
N ASP A 170 0.75 15.99 -19.18
CA ASP A 170 1.74 16.81 -18.45
C ASP A 170 2.51 16.02 -17.39
N ILE A 171 3.70 16.53 -17.05
CA ILE A 171 4.49 16.14 -15.87
C ILE A 171 4.74 17.43 -15.06
N ALA A 172 4.63 17.32 -13.74
CA ALA A 172 5.05 18.36 -12.80
C ALA A 172 6.18 17.83 -11.91
N ILE A 173 7.22 18.62 -11.70
CA ILE A 173 8.30 18.36 -10.74
C ILE A 173 8.40 19.60 -9.86
N GLY A 174 8.10 19.46 -8.57
CA GLY A 174 8.02 20.62 -7.65
C GLY A 174 6.98 21.63 -8.12
N CYS A 175 7.40 22.88 -8.32
CA CYS A 175 6.52 23.95 -8.84
C CYS A 175 6.49 24.04 -10.37
N LYS A 176 7.27 23.23 -11.08
CA LYS A 176 7.39 23.30 -12.55
C LYS A 176 6.49 22.26 -13.21
N GLN A 177 5.50 22.70 -13.97
CA GLN A 177 4.56 21.85 -14.71
C GLN A 177 4.65 22.15 -16.21
N GLU A 178 4.92 21.11 -17.00
CA GLU A 178 5.08 21.22 -18.46
C GLU A 178 4.56 19.96 -19.18
N SER A 179 4.31 20.07 -20.48
CA SER A 179 3.81 18.94 -21.29
C SER A 179 4.82 17.78 -21.37
N ILE A 180 4.33 16.55 -21.51
CA ILE A 180 5.19 15.36 -21.73
C ILE A 180 6.14 15.57 -22.91
N SER A 181 5.67 16.21 -23.99
CA SER A 181 6.48 16.51 -25.17
C SER A 181 7.61 17.49 -24.83
N TRP A 182 7.34 18.47 -23.98
CA TRP A 182 8.37 19.40 -23.50
C TRP A 182 9.41 18.66 -22.67
N TRP A 183 8.97 17.86 -21.69
CA TRP A 183 9.87 17.07 -20.86
C TRP A 183 10.73 16.07 -21.67
N LYS A 184 10.22 15.51 -22.77
CA LYS A 184 11.02 14.61 -23.64
C LYS A 184 12.18 15.35 -24.34
N ASN A 185 12.07 16.67 -24.51
CA ASN A 185 13.02 17.48 -25.27
C ASN A 185 13.80 18.49 -24.42
N VAL A 186 13.48 18.61 -23.13
CA VAL A 186 14.10 19.60 -22.23
C VAL A 186 15.60 19.37 -22.09
N LYS A 187 16.36 20.47 -22.11
CA LYS A 187 17.80 20.47 -21.82
C LYS A 187 18.07 20.73 -20.33
N ASN A 188 19.20 20.23 -19.83
CA ASN A 188 19.59 20.42 -18.42
C ASN A 188 19.64 21.90 -18.00
N GLU A 189 20.01 22.79 -18.91
CA GLU A 189 20.07 24.24 -18.72
C GLU A 189 18.68 24.87 -18.48
N GLU A 190 17.62 24.30 -19.04
CA GLU A 190 16.24 24.80 -18.94
C GLU A 190 15.53 24.31 -17.68
N LEU A 191 16.11 23.31 -17.00
CA LEU A 191 15.60 22.76 -15.75
C LEU A 191 16.09 23.56 -14.54
N ASN A 192 17.26 24.18 -14.67
CA ASN A 192 17.92 24.84 -13.56
C ASN A 192 17.43 26.29 -13.44
N ASP A 193 16.54 26.57 -12.49
CA ASP A 193 16.03 27.92 -12.25
C ASP A 193 16.87 28.73 -11.24
N GLY A 194 18.02 28.19 -10.85
CA GLY A 194 18.97 28.82 -9.93
C GLY A 194 18.61 28.67 -8.45
N ARG A 195 17.55 27.93 -8.09
CA ARG A 195 17.12 27.75 -6.69
C ARG A 195 17.29 26.32 -6.18
N GLU A 196 17.20 25.32 -7.06
CA GLU A 196 17.12 23.90 -6.70
C GLU A 196 17.73 22.99 -7.79
N ASP A 197 18.29 21.82 -7.42
CA ASP A 197 18.94 20.88 -8.37
C ASP A 197 17.91 19.97 -9.08
N TYR A 198 17.00 20.59 -9.83
CA TYR A 198 16.05 19.91 -10.71
C TYR A 198 16.75 19.01 -11.74
N THR A 199 17.98 19.36 -12.12
CA THR A 199 18.77 18.63 -13.11
C THR A 199 19.22 17.27 -12.58
N GLN A 200 19.66 17.18 -11.33
CA GLN A 200 20.01 15.91 -10.70
C GLN A 200 18.80 14.98 -10.61
N VAL A 201 17.68 15.50 -10.10
CA VAL A 201 16.42 14.76 -9.99
C VAL A 201 15.93 14.30 -11.37
N TRP A 202 15.90 15.20 -12.35
CA TRP A 202 15.46 14.84 -13.70
C TRP A 202 16.31 13.73 -14.32
N ASN A 203 17.64 13.83 -14.24
CA ASN A 203 18.52 12.85 -14.85
C ASN A 203 18.45 11.47 -14.18
N ALA A 204 18.20 11.42 -12.87
CA ALA A 204 18.04 10.16 -12.16
C ALA A 204 16.72 9.43 -12.51
N TYR A 205 15.65 10.17 -12.78
CA TYR A 205 14.29 9.59 -12.86
C TYR A 205 13.60 9.69 -14.24
N LYS A 206 14.12 10.45 -15.20
CA LYS A 206 13.48 10.63 -16.53
C LYS A 206 13.23 9.31 -17.26
N ASP A 207 14.16 8.36 -17.19
CA ASP A 207 14.05 7.10 -17.94
C ASP A 207 12.91 6.23 -17.42
N ILE A 208 12.78 6.13 -16.08
CA ILE A 208 11.68 5.38 -15.46
C ILE A 208 10.34 6.11 -15.64
N LEU A 209 10.33 7.45 -15.56
CA LEU A 209 9.13 8.27 -15.81
C LEU A 209 8.59 8.04 -17.23
N PHE A 210 9.44 8.08 -18.25
CA PHE A 210 8.98 7.85 -19.62
C PHE A 210 8.64 6.40 -19.92
N LYS A 211 9.34 5.43 -19.30
CA LYS A 211 8.93 4.03 -19.37
C LYS A 211 7.51 3.85 -18.85
N ILE A 212 7.15 4.50 -17.75
CA ILE A 212 5.79 4.50 -17.21
C ILE A 212 4.79 5.18 -18.16
N ILE A 213 5.14 6.34 -18.72
CA ILE A 213 4.27 7.09 -19.64
C ILE A 213 4.03 6.33 -20.95
N ASP A 214 5.06 5.71 -21.51
CA ASP A 214 4.96 4.99 -22.78
C ASP A 214 4.15 3.68 -22.60
N ILE A 215 4.28 3.00 -21.46
CA ILE A 215 3.37 1.90 -21.06
C ILE A 215 1.92 2.40 -21.02
N LYS A 216 1.65 3.59 -20.47
CA LYS A 216 0.29 4.19 -20.45
C LYS A 216 -0.26 4.51 -21.85
N LYS A 217 0.56 4.98 -22.80
CA LYS A 217 0.11 5.33 -24.17
C LYS A 217 -0.15 4.11 -25.08
N GLY A 218 0.44 2.95 -24.77
CA GLY A 218 0.25 1.70 -25.51
C GLY A 218 -1.03 0.93 -25.17
N VAL A 219 -1.74 1.29 -24.09
CA VAL A 219 -3.01 0.67 -23.70
C VAL A 219 -4.15 1.40 -24.41
N LYS A 220 -4.64 0.84 -25.52
CA LYS A 220 -5.95 1.21 -26.05
C LYS A 220 -7.02 0.80 -25.02
N ILE A 221 -7.84 1.78 -24.63
CA ILE A 221 -9.03 1.61 -23.77
C ILE A 221 -9.97 0.59 -24.41
#